data_AF-A0A1F6N2D7-F1
#
_entry.id   AF-A0A1F6N2D7-F1
#
_cell.length_a   1.000
_cell.length_b   1.000
_cell.length_c   1.000
_cell.angle_alpha   90.00
_cell.angle_beta   90.00
_cell.angle_gamma   90.00
#
_symmetry.space_group_name_H-M   'P 1'
#
loop_
_entity.id
_entity.type
_entity.pdbx_description
1 polymer ?
#
loop_
_entity_poly.entity_id
_entity_poly.type
_entity_poly.pdbx_seq_one_letter_code
_entity_poly.pdbx_strand_id
1 'polypeptide(L)'
;MSINRRLLVLSTLVFGATLLCTSTANAEEIINPTPEISRLNQPPEQFEPMKKGFDPGPVGDNVNRGPQPNKMPPSFSNENNFRNDQKNDPRNGGQNFGDNESMGSMRNSDMNKNMNSENNKGNFNMNMNSEQGDMMGNSNINSEQNEEMNTKREAERQAQQEKQMVQNAQRQIKGMEQGLKQFDRQLASLTKQKITIPAEITASLAKIKLTIAGVKTAKTDDDLTAAGWEDLFEEMNTLRESQELLQQLSRWPQTLKQVDRQLANFNRELKKAKTIVDRLQKKSWDVSTLYSDFESSIASLKAVRDEAVAAVAAGKVEDAFTLLEDKFFGASEDIMEKQRILQTMNSMSKFADQFKRGSKEMDKIITQLKRKKIDTTELEQLKATVIANGEKVKELVKTPNFDVETLMITLQDLENDRQEFMAAAQALMGESDQMPWEQPGNTKSNTFAVPSFNNSQL
;
A
#
# COMPACT_ATOMS: atom_id res chain seq x y z
N MET A 1 -28.25 -57.49 0.97
CA MET A 1 -28.20 -58.11 -0.38
C MET A 1 -29.13 -57.30 -1.26
N SER A 2 -28.61 -56.32 -2.00
CA SER A 2 -28.05 -56.45 -3.36
C SER A 2 -29.10 -56.79 -4.41
N ILE A 3 -29.18 -55.91 -5.42
CA ILE A 3 -29.38 -56.17 -6.88
C ILE A 3 -30.75 -55.79 -7.49
N ASN A 4 -30.70 -54.64 -8.20
CA ASN A 4 -31.07 -54.41 -9.61
C ASN A 4 -32.56 -54.36 -10.00
N ARG A 5 -33.02 -53.55 -10.99
CA ARG A 5 -32.35 -52.94 -12.16
C ARG A 5 -33.31 -51.91 -12.82
N ARG A 6 -32.73 -50.78 -13.25
CA ARG A 6 -32.89 -50.10 -14.56
C ARG A 6 -34.27 -50.04 -15.25
N LEU A 7 -34.77 -48.83 -15.42
CA LEU A 7 -35.54 -48.30 -16.57
C LEU A 7 -35.43 -46.75 -16.45
N LEU A 8 -35.31 -45.90 -17.46
CA LEU A 8 -35.06 -45.96 -18.89
C LEU A 8 -34.73 -44.51 -19.29
N VAL A 9 -33.70 -44.31 -20.11
CA VAL A 9 -33.35 -43.03 -20.74
C VAL A 9 -34.28 -42.79 -21.92
N LEU A 10 -34.87 -41.61 -22.10
CA LEU A 10 -34.92 -40.84 -23.37
C LEU A 10 -35.93 -39.67 -23.34
N SER A 11 -35.60 -38.65 -24.14
CA SER A 11 -36.46 -37.55 -24.66
C SER A 11 -36.66 -36.36 -23.71
N THR A 12 -36.51 -35.09 -24.07
CA THR A 12 -36.52 -34.43 -25.38
C THR A 12 -35.84 -33.06 -25.26
N LEU A 13 -35.01 -32.74 -26.24
CA LEU A 13 -34.43 -31.43 -26.48
C LEU A 13 -35.47 -30.59 -27.23
N VAL A 14 -35.97 -29.49 -26.64
CA VAL A 14 -36.79 -28.50 -27.33
C VAL A 14 -36.20 -27.11 -27.09
N PHE A 15 -35.68 -26.56 -28.19
CA PHE A 15 -35.35 -25.16 -28.39
C PHE A 15 -36.61 -24.31 -28.12
N GLY A 16 -36.51 -23.39 -27.17
CA GLY A 16 -37.50 -22.34 -26.93
C GLY A 16 -36.78 -21.00 -26.82
N ALA A 17 -36.69 -20.30 -27.95
CA ALA A 17 -36.30 -18.90 -28.00
C ALA A 17 -37.42 -18.07 -27.37
N THR A 18 -37.20 -17.60 -26.14
CA THR A 18 -38.10 -16.64 -25.49
C THR A 18 -37.54 -15.24 -25.72
N LEU A 19 -38.20 -14.52 -26.62
CA LEU A 19 -38.14 -13.07 -26.78
C LEU A 19 -38.30 -12.39 -25.41
N LEU A 20 -37.29 -11.63 -24.97
CA LEU A 20 -37.39 -10.69 -23.85
C LEU A 20 -38.03 -9.39 -24.37
N CYS A 21 -39.35 -9.30 -24.24
CA CYS A 21 -40.10 -8.04 -24.23
C CYS A 21 -40.83 -7.94 -22.89
N THR A 22 -40.24 -7.24 -21.93
CA THR A 22 -40.93 -6.64 -20.77
C THR A 22 -40.21 -5.33 -20.48
N SER A 23 -40.75 -4.21 -20.96
CA SER A 23 -41.70 -3.37 -20.23
C SER A 23 -40.98 -2.57 -19.13
N THR A 24 -40.61 -1.35 -19.48
CA THR A 24 -40.35 -0.24 -18.57
C THR A 24 -41.54 -0.03 -17.65
N ALA A 25 -41.42 -0.49 -16.40
CA ALA A 25 -42.28 -0.06 -15.30
C ALA A 25 -41.44 0.83 -14.38
N ASN A 26 -41.79 2.12 -14.37
CA ASN A 26 -41.40 3.08 -13.35
C ASN A 26 -41.76 2.48 -11.97
N ALA A 27 -40.74 2.17 -11.18
CA ALA A 27 -40.88 1.97 -9.75
C ALA A 27 -40.49 3.27 -9.06
N GLU A 28 -41.45 3.82 -8.32
CA GLU A 28 -41.35 5.01 -7.52
C GLU A 28 -40.16 4.93 -6.56
N GLU A 29 -39.36 5.98 -6.61
CA GLU A 29 -38.20 6.24 -5.78
C GLU A 29 -38.67 6.51 -4.33
N ILE A 30 -38.66 5.48 -3.49
CA ILE A 30 -38.78 5.66 -2.03
C ILE A 30 -37.42 6.15 -1.53
N ILE A 31 -37.31 7.46 -1.44
CA ILE A 31 -36.22 8.20 -0.80
C ILE A 31 -36.25 7.86 0.70
N ASN A 32 -35.32 7.03 1.16
CA ASN A 32 -34.99 6.97 2.58
C ASN A 32 -33.96 8.07 2.89
N PRO A 33 -34.21 8.93 3.90
CA PRO A 33 -33.35 10.06 4.19
C PRO A 33 -31.98 9.60 4.70
N THR A 34 -30.93 10.04 4.01
CA THR A 34 -29.55 10.01 4.49
C THR A 34 -29.46 10.83 5.79
N PRO A 35 -28.81 10.34 6.86
CA PRO A 35 -28.57 11.15 8.04
C PRO A 35 -27.62 12.30 7.68
N GLU A 36 -28.15 13.51 7.84
CA GLU A 36 -27.49 14.80 7.71
C GLU A 36 -26.33 14.89 8.72
N ILE A 37 -25.10 14.71 8.25
CA ILE A 37 -23.90 15.02 9.04
C ILE A 37 -23.69 16.53 8.95
N SER A 38 -24.26 17.25 9.92
CA SER A 38 -23.96 18.65 10.19
C SER A 38 -22.47 18.80 10.55
N ARG A 39 -21.60 18.94 9.55
CA ARG A 39 -20.25 19.48 9.75
C ARG A 39 -20.36 21.00 9.82
N LEU A 40 -20.19 21.50 11.04
CA LEU A 40 -20.02 22.91 11.37
C LEU A 40 -18.99 23.55 10.42
N ASN A 41 -19.41 24.61 9.75
CA ASN A 41 -18.55 25.63 9.13
C ASN A 41 -17.50 26.09 10.15
N GLN A 42 -16.25 25.69 9.98
CA GLN A 42 -15.10 26.41 10.51
C GLN A 42 -14.36 27.08 9.35
N PRO A 43 -14.04 28.38 9.44
CA PRO A 43 -13.31 29.09 8.40
C PRO A 43 -11.86 28.55 8.30
N PRO A 44 -11.25 28.59 7.11
CA PRO A 44 -9.88 28.10 6.93
C PRO A 44 -8.89 28.99 7.70
N GLU A 45 -8.21 28.39 8.68
CA GLU A 45 -7.02 28.99 9.29
C GLU A 45 -5.93 29.16 8.23
N GLN A 46 -5.44 30.40 8.14
CA GLN A 46 -4.35 30.80 7.27
C GLN A 46 -3.07 30.08 7.69
N PHE A 47 -2.56 29.22 6.81
CA PHE A 47 -1.21 28.66 6.96
C PHE A 47 -0.16 29.76 6.76
N GLU A 48 0.47 30.19 7.85
CA GLU A 48 1.71 30.98 7.78
C GLU A 48 2.88 30.08 7.35
N PRO A 49 3.73 30.52 6.41
CA PRO A 49 4.91 29.75 6.00
C PRO A 49 6.03 29.86 7.06
N MET A 50 6.28 28.79 7.81
CA MET A 50 7.46 28.70 8.68
C MET A 50 8.75 28.69 7.83
N LYS A 51 9.53 29.76 7.99
CA LYS A 51 10.90 29.91 7.50
C LYS A 51 11.87 29.12 8.38
N LYS A 52 12.81 28.43 7.70
CA LYS A 52 14.23 28.20 8.01
C LYS A 52 14.64 27.85 9.46
N GLY A 53 15.34 26.71 9.57
CA GLY A 53 16.45 26.58 10.50
C GLY A 53 16.68 25.16 11.01
N PHE A 54 17.29 24.29 10.21
CA PHE A 54 17.96 23.11 10.76
C PHE A 54 19.40 23.07 10.26
N ASP A 55 20.29 23.31 11.21
CA ASP A 55 21.74 23.38 11.09
C ASP A 55 22.30 22.00 11.48
N PRO A 56 23.02 21.27 10.59
CA PRO A 56 23.61 20.00 10.97
C PRO A 56 24.92 20.24 11.74
N GLY A 57 24.88 20.01 13.06
CA GLY A 57 26.04 20.07 13.93
C GLY A 57 27.13 19.01 13.60
N PRO A 58 28.37 19.24 14.05
CA PRO A 58 29.56 18.53 13.58
C PRO A 58 29.75 17.16 14.22
N VAL A 59 30.31 16.25 13.42
CA VAL A 59 30.80 14.93 13.80
C VAL A 59 32.00 15.08 14.75
N GLY A 60 31.87 14.52 15.95
CA GLY A 60 32.93 14.45 16.95
C GLY A 60 33.71 13.14 16.88
N ASP A 61 35.03 13.29 16.84
CA ASP A 61 36.05 12.25 16.83
C ASP A 61 36.13 11.40 18.11
N ASN A 62 36.26 10.09 17.89
CA ASN A 62 37.34 9.21 18.38
C ASN A 62 37.88 9.41 19.82
N VAL A 63 37.49 8.55 20.77
CA VAL A 63 38.33 8.16 21.92
C VAL A 63 38.07 6.69 22.34
N ASN A 64 39.00 5.81 21.96
CA ASN A 64 39.73 4.88 22.83
C ASN A 64 38.95 4.10 23.92
N ARG A 65 38.66 2.81 23.68
CA ARG A 65 38.65 1.76 24.73
C ARG A 65 39.21 0.44 24.18
N GLY A 66 40.19 -0.09 24.91
CA GLY A 66 41.07 -1.19 24.53
C GLY A 66 40.47 -2.61 24.58
N PRO A 67 41.32 -3.64 24.47
CA PRO A 67 40.92 -5.01 24.20
C PRO A 67 40.70 -5.79 25.50
N GLN A 68 39.59 -6.53 25.60
CA GLN A 68 39.51 -7.68 26.51
C GLN A 68 38.68 -8.84 25.92
N PRO A 69 38.98 -10.08 26.35
CA PRO A 69 38.81 -11.29 25.56
C PRO A 69 37.62 -12.16 26.00
N ASN A 70 37.26 -13.11 25.12
CA ASN A 70 36.56 -14.38 25.37
C ASN A 70 35.49 -14.43 26.47
N LYS A 71 34.19 -14.47 26.08
CA LYS A 71 33.20 -15.48 26.52
C LYS A 71 32.09 -15.63 25.46
N MET A 72 31.99 -16.81 24.85
CA MET A 72 30.76 -17.33 24.21
C MET A 72 30.02 -18.26 25.22
N PRO A 73 28.87 -18.89 24.89
CA PRO A 73 27.50 -18.38 24.80
C PRO A 73 26.57 -19.12 25.82
N PRO A 74 25.23 -19.05 25.74
CA PRO A 74 24.53 -20.04 24.92
C PRO A 74 23.30 -19.54 24.14
N SER A 75 23.09 -20.25 23.03
CA SER A 75 21.89 -20.31 22.20
C SER A 75 20.71 -20.92 22.96
N PHE A 76 19.55 -20.30 22.91
CA PHE A 76 18.27 -20.96 23.23
C PHE A 76 17.70 -21.59 21.97
N SER A 77 17.93 -22.90 21.84
CA SER A 77 17.16 -23.80 20.99
C SER A 77 15.76 -23.97 21.58
N ASN A 78 14.74 -23.60 20.79
CA ASN A 78 13.35 -23.88 21.11
C ASN A 78 12.95 -25.17 20.37
N GLU A 79 12.98 -26.27 21.11
CA GLU A 79 12.68 -27.63 20.63
C GLU A 79 11.51 -28.18 21.46
N ASN A 80 10.34 -28.32 20.82
CA ASN A 80 9.32 -29.26 21.25
C ASN A 80 8.42 -29.68 20.08
N ASN A 81 8.88 -30.75 19.42
CA ASN A 81 8.15 -31.92 18.94
C ASN A 81 6.61 -31.91 18.97
N PHE A 82 6.02 -32.12 17.79
CA PHE A 82 4.89 -33.05 17.60
C PHE A 82 5.10 -33.87 16.30
N ARG A 83 5.34 -35.18 16.50
CA ARG A 83 5.19 -36.31 15.55
C ARG A 83 3.76 -36.34 14.96
N ASN A 84 3.36 -37.02 13.89
CA ASN A 84 3.87 -38.07 13.00
C ASN A 84 2.87 -38.13 11.83
N ASP A 85 3.31 -38.25 10.58
CA ASP A 85 2.66 -39.09 9.53
C ASP A 85 3.39 -38.87 8.20
N GLN A 86 4.50 -39.60 8.03
CA GLN A 86 5.23 -39.69 6.78
C GLN A 86 4.90 -41.06 6.17
N LYS A 87 4.01 -41.06 5.17
CA LYS A 87 3.82 -42.22 4.28
C LYS A 87 4.79 -42.11 3.11
N ASN A 88 5.55 -43.19 2.93
CA ASN A 88 6.41 -43.51 1.83
C ASN A 88 5.79 -43.24 0.45
N ASP A 89 6.57 -42.63 -0.44
CA ASP A 89 6.55 -42.97 -1.86
C ASP A 89 7.98 -42.81 -2.44
N PRO A 90 8.58 -43.87 -3.00
CA PRO A 90 9.85 -43.79 -3.73
C PRO A 90 9.59 -43.99 -5.22
N ARG A 91 9.84 -42.97 -6.06
CA ARG A 91 10.21 -43.19 -7.48
C ARG A 91 10.59 -41.90 -8.21
N ASN A 92 11.56 -42.07 -9.11
CA ASN A 92 12.08 -41.16 -10.13
C ASN A 92 13.04 -40.07 -9.60
N GLY A 93 14.36 -40.11 -9.84
CA GLY A 93 15.12 -40.79 -10.88
C GLY A 93 15.69 -39.77 -11.87
N GLY A 94 16.93 -39.33 -11.62
CA GLY A 94 17.94 -39.04 -12.65
C GLY A 94 17.91 -37.70 -13.39
N GLN A 95 18.93 -36.88 -13.13
CA GLN A 95 19.73 -36.00 -14.03
C GLN A 95 20.29 -34.88 -13.13
N ASN A 96 21.50 -34.92 -12.59
CA ASN A 96 22.85 -35.07 -13.17
C ASN A 96 23.17 -34.06 -14.29
N PHE A 97 23.57 -32.86 -13.88
CA PHE A 97 24.62 -32.00 -14.42
C PHE A 97 24.99 -31.07 -13.23
N GLY A 98 26.20 -31.01 -12.72
CA GLY A 98 27.50 -31.05 -13.39
C GLY A 98 28.20 -29.77 -12.98
N ASP A 99 29.33 -29.94 -12.29
CA ASP A 99 30.18 -28.89 -11.75
C ASP A 99 30.50 -27.79 -12.78
N ASN A 100 30.51 -26.53 -12.32
CA ASN A 100 31.28 -25.48 -12.96
C ASN A 100 31.86 -24.56 -11.88
N GLU A 101 33.00 -24.98 -11.33
CA GLU A 101 34.04 -24.05 -10.91
C GLU A 101 34.48 -23.19 -12.10
N SER A 102 35.01 -22.00 -11.81
CA SER A 102 35.67 -21.08 -12.76
C SER A 102 34.73 -20.16 -13.54
N MET A 103 34.60 -18.93 -13.04
CA MET A 103 35.18 -17.74 -13.69
C MET A 103 34.71 -16.46 -12.98
N GLY A 104 35.63 -15.51 -12.82
CA GLY A 104 35.26 -14.10 -12.87
C GLY A 104 35.23 -13.34 -11.55
N SER A 105 36.39 -13.22 -10.91
CA SER A 105 36.77 -11.98 -10.24
C SER A 105 36.68 -10.81 -11.24
N MET A 106 35.63 -9.99 -11.12
CA MET A 106 35.58 -8.62 -11.64
C MET A 106 35.35 -7.72 -10.41
N ARG A 107 36.40 -7.20 -9.77
CA ARG A 107 37.05 -5.92 -10.12
C ARG A 107 36.05 -4.90 -10.70
N ASN A 108 35.52 -4.07 -9.83
CA ASN A 108 35.17 -2.69 -10.16
C ASN A 108 35.81 -1.78 -9.10
N SER A 109 37.14 -1.69 -9.20
CA SER A 109 37.89 -0.52 -8.76
C SER A 109 38.04 0.40 -9.96
N ASP A 110 38.06 1.71 -9.69
CA ASP A 110 38.61 2.76 -10.55
C ASP A 110 37.77 3.21 -11.76
N MET A 111 36.89 4.20 -11.52
CA MET A 111 36.70 5.33 -12.47
C MET A 111 35.93 6.48 -11.79
N ASN A 112 36.62 7.27 -10.97
CA ASN A 112 36.31 8.70 -10.84
C ASN A 112 37.58 9.50 -10.54
N LYS A 113 38.52 9.45 -11.50
CA LYS A 113 39.55 10.48 -11.70
C LYS A 113 39.13 11.26 -12.93
N ASN A 114 38.55 12.44 -12.73
CA ASN A 114 38.51 13.47 -13.76
C ASN A 114 39.16 14.75 -13.21
N MET A 115 40.48 14.70 -13.12
CA MET A 115 41.32 15.89 -13.33
C MET A 115 41.61 15.94 -14.83
N ASN A 116 41.21 17.00 -15.53
CA ASN A 116 42.13 17.99 -16.10
C ASN A 116 41.49 18.80 -17.24
N SER A 117 41.24 20.08 -17.00
CA SER A 117 41.31 21.22 -17.93
C SER A 117 40.87 22.43 -17.10
N GLU A 118 41.72 23.30 -16.55
CA GLU A 118 42.95 23.88 -17.10
C GLU A 118 42.81 24.32 -18.56
N ASN A 119 41.85 25.22 -18.78
CA ASN A 119 41.99 26.37 -19.67
C ASN A 119 40.76 27.28 -19.57
N ASN A 120 40.79 28.26 -18.65
CA ASN A 120 40.19 29.57 -18.93
C ASN A 120 40.82 30.69 -18.09
N LYS A 121 42.13 30.88 -18.30
CA LYS A 121 42.79 32.18 -18.10
C LYS A 121 42.78 32.90 -19.45
N GLY A 122 41.84 33.81 -19.60
CA GLY A 122 41.70 34.75 -20.72
C GLY A 122 40.58 35.72 -20.35
N ASN A 123 40.87 36.81 -19.64
CA ASN A 123 41.36 38.06 -20.20
C ASN A 123 40.33 38.73 -21.15
N PHE A 124 39.64 39.76 -20.64
CA PHE A 124 39.03 40.94 -21.29
C PHE A 124 38.06 41.51 -20.24
N ASN A 125 38.38 42.46 -19.37
CA ASN A 125 38.96 43.79 -19.58
C ASN A 125 38.31 44.60 -20.72
N MET A 126 37.12 45.13 -20.46
CA MET A 126 36.71 46.49 -20.84
C MET A 126 35.87 46.98 -19.67
N ASN A 127 36.33 47.85 -18.76
CA ASN A 127 36.78 49.23 -18.99
C ASN A 127 36.00 49.91 -20.12
N MET A 128 34.71 50.20 -19.86
CA MET A 128 34.04 51.28 -20.58
C MET A 128 34.17 52.54 -19.72
N ASN A 129 35.26 53.23 -20.00
CA ASN A 129 35.51 54.62 -19.66
C ASN A 129 34.31 55.44 -20.13
N SER A 130 33.61 56.06 -19.18
CA SER A 130 32.69 57.16 -19.42
C SER A 130 33.52 58.38 -19.85
N GLU A 131 33.97 58.38 -21.10
CA GLU A 131 34.67 59.52 -21.69
C GLU A 131 33.67 60.34 -22.50
N GLN A 132 33.09 61.26 -21.74
CA GLN A 132 32.57 62.55 -22.15
C GLN A 132 33.45 63.16 -23.25
N GLY A 133 33.01 63.03 -24.49
CA GLY A 133 33.63 63.63 -25.66
C GLY A 133 32.59 64.42 -26.44
N ASP A 134 32.39 65.67 -26.03
CA ASP A 134 31.84 66.72 -26.87
C ASP A 134 32.63 66.80 -28.17
N MET A 135 31.99 66.51 -29.31
CA MET A 135 32.39 67.08 -30.58
C MET A 135 31.15 67.51 -31.36
N MET A 136 30.81 68.79 -31.18
CA MET A 136 30.28 69.62 -32.26
C MET A 136 31.17 69.47 -33.49
N GLY A 137 30.57 69.28 -34.66
CA GLY A 137 31.33 69.45 -35.89
C GLY A 137 30.64 68.95 -37.14
N ASN A 138 29.87 69.85 -37.77
CA ASN A 138 30.01 70.15 -39.19
C ASN A 138 29.87 68.99 -40.19
N SER A 139 28.72 68.89 -40.87
CA SER A 139 28.70 69.10 -42.34
C SER A 139 27.28 69.02 -42.90
N ASN A 140 26.85 70.18 -43.38
CA ASN A 140 25.73 70.38 -44.28
C ASN A 140 26.15 69.89 -45.69
N ILE A 141 26.03 68.59 -45.98
CA ILE A 141 26.34 68.00 -47.30
C ILE A 141 25.35 66.85 -47.61
N ASN A 142 24.58 67.01 -48.68
CA ASN A 142 23.77 66.02 -49.41
C ASN A 142 22.67 65.27 -48.63
N SER A 143 21.49 65.89 -48.49
CA SER A 143 20.29 65.24 -47.93
C SER A 143 19.70 64.13 -48.83
N GLU A 144 19.81 64.22 -50.17
CA GLU A 144 19.17 63.25 -51.07
C GLU A 144 19.94 61.91 -51.22
N GLN A 145 21.28 61.92 -51.14
CA GLN A 145 22.08 60.69 -51.19
C GLN A 145 22.10 59.92 -49.85
N ASN A 146 21.78 60.61 -48.75
CA ASN A 146 21.74 60.02 -47.42
C ASN A 146 20.43 59.25 -47.18
N GLU A 147 19.32 59.63 -47.85
CA GLU A 147 18.04 58.92 -47.80
C GLU A 147 18.11 57.55 -48.49
N GLU A 148 18.75 57.44 -49.66
CA GLU A 148 18.91 56.16 -50.37
C GLU A 148 19.86 55.19 -49.62
N MET A 149 20.89 55.73 -48.96
CA MET A 149 21.79 54.92 -48.13
C MET A 149 21.11 54.46 -46.83
N ASN A 150 20.26 55.30 -46.23
CA ASN A 150 19.49 54.95 -45.03
C ASN A 150 18.43 53.88 -45.31
N THR A 151 17.70 53.99 -46.42
CA THR A 151 16.68 53.00 -46.82
C THR A 151 17.30 51.62 -47.12
N LYS A 152 18.44 51.58 -47.83
CA LYS A 152 19.18 50.31 -48.04
C LYS A 152 19.69 49.70 -46.73
N ARG A 153 20.20 50.54 -45.82
CA ARG A 153 20.67 50.11 -44.49
C ARG A 153 19.52 49.66 -43.58
N GLU A 154 18.30 50.17 -43.78
CA GLU A 154 17.09 49.71 -43.09
C GLU A 154 16.64 48.36 -43.63
N ALA A 155 16.60 48.17 -44.95
CA ALA A 155 16.28 46.89 -45.56
C ALA A 155 17.28 45.77 -45.18
N GLU A 156 18.59 46.08 -45.16
CA GLU A 156 19.61 45.13 -44.68
C GLU A 156 19.45 44.79 -43.20
N ARG A 157 19.07 45.77 -42.36
CA ARG A 157 18.77 45.52 -40.94
C ARG A 157 17.53 44.66 -40.76
N GLN A 158 16.46 44.90 -41.51
CA GLN A 158 15.23 44.09 -41.48
C GLN A 158 15.52 42.64 -41.91
N ALA A 159 16.20 42.45 -43.04
CA ALA A 159 16.58 41.12 -43.51
C ALA A 159 17.50 40.39 -42.51
N GLN A 160 18.38 41.11 -41.82
CA GLN A 160 19.22 40.53 -40.78
C GLN A 160 18.39 40.15 -39.53
N GLN A 161 17.40 40.95 -39.15
CA GLN A 161 16.49 40.66 -38.04
C GLN A 161 15.61 39.44 -38.34
N GLU A 162 14.99 39.37 -39.51
CA GLU A 162 14.20 38.22 -39.97
C GLU A 162 15.03 36.93 -39.96
N LYS A 163 16.25 36.98 -40.51
CA LYS A 163 17.16 35.83 -40.48
C LYS A 163 17.52 35.41 -39.06
N GLN A 164 17.70 36.36 -38.14
CA GLN A 164 17.91 36.05 -36.73
C GLN A 164 16.67 35.42 -36.09
N MET A 165 15.47 35.90 -36.41
CA MET A 165 14.20 35.32 -35.93
C MET A 165 14.04 33.87 -36.40
N VAL A 166 14.23 33.58 -37.70
CA VAL A 166 14.18 32.22 -38.25
C VAL A 166 15.23 31.32 -37.61
N GLN A 167 16.47 31.79 -37.43
CA GLN A 167 17.51 31.02 -36.77
C GLN A 167 17.19 30.74 -35.29
N ASN A 168 16.58 31.70 -34.60
CA ASN A 168 16.18 31.55 -33.21
C ASN A 168 15.02 30.53 -33.10
N ALA A 169 13.99 30.63 -33.94
CA ALA A 169 12.90 29.66 -34.03
C ALA A 169 13.44 28.25 -34.30
N GLN A 170 14.33 28.11 -35.30
CA GLN A 170 14.98 26.83 -35.63
C GLN A 170 15.83 26.25 -34.49
N ARG A 171 16.45 27.09 -33.67
CA ARG A 171 17.17 26.63 -32.47
C ARG A 171 16.21 26.19 -31.38
N GLN A 172 15.12 26.92 -31.15
CA GLN A 172 14.11 26.58 -30.14
C GLN A 172 13.42 25.24 -30.43
N ILE A 173 13.04 24.98 -31.69
CA ILE A 173 12.40 23.71 -32.07
C ILE A 173 13.29 22.49 -31.84
N LYS A 174 14.62 22.61 -31.89
CA LYS A 174 15.52 21.47 -31.62
C LYS A 174 15.38 20.97 -30.18
N GLY A 175 15.11 21.87 -29.23
CA GLY A 175 14.79 21.50 -27.84
C GLY A 175 13.43 20.83 -27.75
N MET A 176 12.42 21.39 -28.43
CA MET A 176 11.06 20.84 -28.47
C MET A 176 11.03 19.42 -29.06
N GLU A 177 11.80 19.15 -30.11
CA GLU A 177 11.91 17.80 -30.70
C GLU A 177 12.41 16.74 -29.73
N GLN A 178 13.35 17.09 -28.85
CA GLN A 178 13.83 16.16 -27.84
C GLN A 178 12.72 15.84 -26.83
N GLY A 179 11.93 16.84 -26.43
CA GLY A 179 10.75 16.66 -25.59
C GLY A 179 9.71 15.76 -26.26
N LEU A 180 9.38 16.03 -27.53
CA LEU A 180 8.40 15.23 -28.29
C LEU A 180 8.81 13.76 -28.45
N LYS A 181 10.11 13.48 -28.60
CA LYS A 181 10.62 12.09 -28.59
C LYS A 181 10.38 11.38 -27.26
N GLN A 182 10.42 12.09 -26.14
CA GLN A 182 10.08 11.50 -24.83
C GLN A 182 8.58 11.24 -24.73
N PHE A 183 7.74 12.19 -25.18
CA PHE A 183 6.28 11.99 -25.28
C PHE A 183 5.92 10.79 -26.16
N ASP A 184 6.53 10.65 -27.34
CA ASP A 184 6.32 9.49 -28.22
C ASP A 184 6.63 8.17 -27.53
N ARG A 185 7.72 8.12 -26.73
CA ARG A 185 8.07 6.92 -25.96
C ARG A 185 7.03 6.61 -24.89
N GLN A 186 6.48 7.63 -24.22
CA GLN A 186 5.41 7.47 -23.25
C GLN A 186 4.13 6.95 -23.91
N LEU A 187 3.71 7.55 -25.02
CA LEU A 187 2.54 7.09 -25.79
C LEU A 187 2.72 5.65 -26.28
N ALA A 188 3.90 5.30 -26.80
CA ALA A 188 4.19 3.94 -27.23
C ALA A 188 4.15 2.94 -26.05
N SER A 189 4.60 3.36 -24.86
CA SER A 189 4.51 2.54 -23.64
C SER A 189 3.06 2.31 -23.21
N LEU A 190 2.23 3.36 -23.19
CA LEU A 190 0.80 3.26 -22.86
C LEU A 190 0.04 2.40 -23.86
N THR A 191 0.35 2.55 -25.15
CA THR A 191 -0.23 1.73 -26.23
C THR A 191 0.13 0.25 -26.05
N LYS A 192 1.39 -0.07 -25.70
CA LYS A 192 1.81 -1.45 -25.38
C LYS A 192 1.06 -2.05 -24.20
N GLN A 193 0.66 -1.20 -23.25
CA GLN A 193 -0.15 -1.58 -22.09
C GLN A 193 -1.65 -1.65 -22.42
N LYS A 194 -2.04 -1.44 -23.68
CA LYS A 194 -3.43 -1.45 -24.19
C LYS A 194 -4.30 -0.38 -23.54
N ILE A 195 -3.72 0.75 -23.14
CA ILE A 195 -4.47 1.88 -22.59
C ILE A 195 -4.86 2.81 -23.73
N THR A 196 -6.14 3.19 -23.78
CA THR A 196 -6.68 4.12 -24.78
C THR A 196 -6.11 5.52 -24.52
N ILE A 197 -5.43 6.08 -25.52
CA ILE A 197 -4.94 7.46 -25.48
C ILE A 197 -6.04 8.35 -26.07
N PRO A 198 -6.43 9.46 -25.41
CA PRO A 198 -7.36 10.43 -25.97
C PRO A 198 -6.92 10.91 -27.37
N ALA A 199 -7.87 10.95 -28.31
CA ALA A 199 -7.58 11.29 -29.70
C ALA A 199 -6.96 12.69 -29.84
N GLU A 200 -7.39 13.64 -29.01
CA GLU A 200 -6.89 15.02 -28.95
C GLU A 200 -5.36 15.07 -28.77
N ILE A 201 -4.79 14.26 -27.88
CA ILE A 201 -3.35 14.21 -27.62
C ILE A 201 -2.60 13.77 -28.88
N THR A 202 -3.09 12.73 -29.55
CA THR A 202 -2.46 12.21 -30.77
C THR A 202 -2.58 13.19 -31.95
N ALA A 203 -3.69 13.93 -32.03
CA ALA A 203 -3.90 14.97 -33.02
C ALA A 203 -2.98 16.18 -32.80
N SER A 204 -2.92 16.74 -31.59
CA SER A 204 -2.02 17.85 -31.24
C SER A 204 -0.55 17.49 -31.46
N LEU A 205 -0.14 16.28 -31.05
CA LEU A 205 1.23 15.83 -31.27
C LEU A 205 1.57 15.66 -32.76
N ALA A 206 0.62 15.25 -33.60
CA ALA A 206 0.80 15.20 -35.05
C ALA A 206 0.93 16.60 -35.67
N LYS A 207 0.10 17.57 -35.25
CA LYS A 207 0.18 18.96 -35.69
C LYS A 207 1.50 19.60 -35.31
N ILE A 208 1.93 19.48 -34.05
CA ILE A 208 3.22 20.00 -33.57
C ILE A 208 4.38 19.44 -34.42
N LYS A 209 4.37 18.14 -34.72
CA LYS A 209 5.40 17.52 -35.58
C LYS A 209 5.41 18.09 -37.00
N LEU A 210 4.23 18.35 -37.56
CA LEU A 210 4.08 18.97 -38.89
C LEU A 210 4.62 20.41 -38.88
N THR A 211 4.23 21.22 -37.89
CA THR A 211 4.72 22.60 -37.72
C THR A 211 6.24 22.64 -37.54
N ILE A 212 6.82 21.77 -36.72
CA ILE A 212 8.28 21.66 -36.56
C ILE A 212 8.97 21.32 -37.88
N ALA A 213 8.39 20.41 -38.68
CA ALA A 213 8.93 20.09 -40.00
C ALA A 213 8.89 21.31 -40.93
N GLY A 214 7.81 22.09 -40.91
CA GLY A 214 7.68 23.35 -41.65
C GLY A 214 8.72 24.40 -41.24
N VAL A 215 8.86 24.66 -39.93
CA VAL A 215 9.81 25.64 -39.37
C VAL A 215 11.26 25.28 -39.69
N LYS A 216 11.60 23.98 -39.78
CA LYS A 216 12.94 23.54 -40.23
C LYS A 216 13.25 23.90 -41.66
N THR A 217 12.24 23.92 -42.52
CA THR A 217 12.39 24.21 -43.95
C THR A 217 12.24 25.70 -44.27
N ALA A 218 11.65 26.48 -43.35
CA ALA A 218 11.45 27.91 -43.49
C ALA A 218 12.77 28.68 -43.64
N LYS A 219 12.81 29.63 -44.59
CA LYS A 219 13.96 30.50 -44.85
C LYS A 219 13.66 31.96 -44.53
N THR A 220 12.40 32.36 -44.61
CA THR A 220 11.91 33.72 -44.34
C THR A 220 10.92 33.72 -43.17
N ASP A 221 10.55 34.91 -42.71
CA ASP A 221 9.51 35.09 -41.68
C ASP A 221 8.13 34.65 -42.19
N ASP A 222 7.78 35.00 -43.43
CA ASP A 222 6.54 34.53 -44.08
C ASP A 222 6.44 32.99 -44.10
N ASP A 223 7.56 32.30 -44.32
CA ASP A 223 7.60 30.84 -44.27
C ASP A 223 7.32 30.29 -42.85
N LEU A 224 7.70 31.03 -41.79
CA LEU A 224 7.39 30.65 -40.40
C LEU A 224 5.91 30.79 -40.08
N THR A 225 5.30 31.91 -40.49
CA THR A 225 3.87 32.12 -40.32
C THR A 225 3.08 31.09 -41.12
N ALA A 226 3.48 30.81 -42.36
CA ALA A 226 2.88 29.76 -43.18
C ALA A 226 3.08 28.34 -42.58
N ALA A 227 4.17 28.10 -41.85
CA ALA A 227 4.40 26.85 -41.14
C ALA A 227 3.54 26.71 -39.87
N GLY A 228 2.81 27.75 -39.45
CA GLY A 228 2.00 27.76 -38.23
C GLY A 228 2.83 27.96 -36.96
N TRP A 229 3.89 28.77 -37.02
CA TRP A 229 4.73 29.06 -35.84
C TRP A 229 3.94 29.66 -34.67
N GLU A 230 2.90 30.45 -34.94
CA GLU A 230 2.03 31.03 -33.91
C GLU A 230 1.16 29.95 -33.24
N ASP A 231 0.54 29.07 -34.02
CA ASP A 231 -0.31 27.96 -33.55
C ASP A 231 0.49 26.93 -32.73
N LEU A 232 1.81 26.85 -32.93
CA LEU A 232 2.70 25.95 -32.19
C LEU A 232 2.58 26.15 -30.68
N PHE A 233 2.48 27.40 -30.22
CA PHE A 233 2.44 27.70 -28.79
C PHE A 233 1.13 27.27 -28.14
N GLU A 234 0.01 27.41 -28.85
CA GLU A 234 -1.30 26.94 -28.41
C GLU A 234 -1.30 25.40 -28.31
N GLU A 235 -0.89 24.71 -29.37
CA GLU A 235 -0.81 23.24 -29.37
C GLU A 235 0.17 22.71 -28.31
N MET A 236 1.28 23.41 -28.06
CA MET A 236 2.22 23.08 -26.99
C MET A 236 1.63 23.30 -25.59
N ASN A 237 0.71 24.27 -25.41
CA ASN A 237 -0.02 24.44 -24.16
C ASN A 237 -1.02 23.28 -23.96
N THR A 238 -1.78 22.91 -24.99
CA THR A 238 -2.66 21.73 -24.96
C THR A 238 -1.87 20.44 -24.65
N LEU A 239 -0.70 20.27 -25.27
CA LEU A 239 0.18 19.13 -24.99
C LEU A 239 0.67 19.15 -23.53
N ARG A 240 0.94 20.32 -22.94
CA ARG A 240 1.36 20.45 -21.54
C ARG A 240 0.26 20.04 -20.58
N GLU A 241 -0.99 20.43 -20.81
CA GLU A 241 -2.15 19.97 -20.02
C GLU A 241 -2.29 18.45 -20.12
N SER A 242 -2.12 17.90 -21.33
CA SER A 242 -2.15 16.46 -21.54
C SER A 242 -0.99 15.69 -20.88
N GLN A 243 0.12 16.37 -20.54
CA GLN A 243 1.27 15.75 -19.89
C GLN A 243 0.90 15.22 -18.50
N GLU A 244 0.06 15.95 -17.77
CA GLU A 244 -0.42 15.51 -16.45
C GLU A 244 -1.27 14.24 -16.58
N LEU A 245 -2.21 14.23 -17.54
CA LEU A 245 -3.02 13.04 -17.85
C LEU A 245 -2.14 11.85 -18.25
N LEU A 246 -1.12 12.06 -19.10
CA LEU A 246 -0.17 11.00 -19.47
C LEU A 246 0.65 10.51 -18.28
N GLN A 247 1.02 11.40 -17.36
CA GLN A 247 1.70 11.01 -16.14
C GLN A 247 0.80 10.14 -15.25
N GLN A 248 -0.47 10.51 -15.08
CA GLN A 248 -1.46 9.71 -14.34
C GLN A 248 -1.67 8.34 -15.02
N LEU A 249 -1.88 8.33 -16.33
CA LEU A 249 -1.97 7.11 -17.15
C LEU A 249 -0.75 6.21 -17.01
N SER A 250 0.45 6.77 -16.94
CA SER A 250 1.68 5.97 -16.80
C SER A 250 1.77 5.23 -15.46
N ARG A 251 1.11 5.75 -14.42
CA ARG A 251 1.02 5.13 -13.08
C ARG A 251 -0.09 4.08 -13.00
N TRP A 252 -1.09 4.14 -13.89
CA TRP A 252 -2.27 3.28 -13.86
C TRP A 252 -1.99 1.77 -13.72
N PRO A 253 -1.06 1.13 -14.48
CA PRO A 253 -0.79 -0.30 -14.33
C PRO A 253 -0.29 -0.69 -12.94
N GLN A 254 0.50 0.19 -12.31
CA GLN A 254 0.99 -0.02 -10.96
C GLN A 254 -0.15 0.09 -9.95
N THR A 255 -0.99 1.11 -10.08
CA THR A 255 -2.20 1.29 -9.25
C THR A 255 -3.13 0.09 -9.38
N LEU A 256 -3.44 -0.34 -10.59
CA LEU A 256 -4.31 -1.50 -10.84
C LEU A 256 -3.73 -2.78 -10.23
N LYS A 257 -2.42 -3.00 -10.34
CA LYS A 257 -1.74 -4.14 -9.70
C LYS A 257 -1.85 -4.10 -8.16
N GLN A 258 -1.78 -2.90 -7.55
CA GLN A 258 -1.94 -2.74 -6.11
C GLN A 258 -3.39 -3.05 -5.68
N VAL A 259 -4.37 -2.47 -6.38
CA VAL A 259 -5.81 -2.72 -6.21
C VAL A 259 -6.12 -4.22 -6.32
N ASP A 260 -5.65 -4.88 -7.39
CA ASP A 260 -5.86 -6.31 -7.62
C ASP A 260 -5.22 -7.17 -6.52
N ARG A 261 -4.04 -6.79 -6.00
CA ARG A 261 -3.38 -7.48 -4.88
C ARG A 261 -4.19 -7.32 -3.59
N GLN A 262 -4.73 -6.14 -3.33
CA GLN A 262 -5.54 -5.86 -2.16
C GLN A 262 -6.86 -6.65 -2.20
N LEU A 263 -7.55 -6.65 -3.35
CA LEU A 263 -8.74 -7.50 -3.58
C LEU A 263 -8.41 -8.99 -3.38
N ALA A 264 -7.27 -9.48 -3.90
CA ALA A 264 -6.86 -10.86 -3.69
C ALA A 264 -6.64 -11.19 -2.21
N ASN A 265 -6.06 -10.27 -1.43
CA ASN A 265 -5.91 -10.41 0.01
C ASN A 265 -7.29 -10.46 0.72
N PHE A 266 -8.20 -9.53 0.41
CA PHE A 266 -9.55 -9.52 0.98
C PHE A 266 -10.32 -10.82 0.66
N ASN A 267 -10.20 -11.37 -0.55
CA ASN A 267 -10.82 -12.67 -0.87
C ASN A 267 -10.22 -13.84 -0.06
N ARG A 268 -8.93 -13.80 0.29
CA ARG A 268 -8.33 -14.80 1.19
C ARG A 268 -8.87 -14.65 2.61
N GLU A 269 -8.98 -13.43 3.09
CA GLU A 269 -9.55 -13.13 4.40
C GLU A 269 -11.04 -13.49 4.47
N LEU A 270 -11.81 -13.31 3.39
CA LEU A 270 -13.20 -13.77 3.28
C LEU A 270 -13.33 -15.29 3.48
N LYS A 271 -12.42 -16.08 2.91
CA LYS A 271 -12.39 -17.53 3.13
C LYS A 271 -12.08 -17.89 4.58
N LYS A 272 -11.13 -17.20 5.21
CA LYS A 272 -10.80 -17.40 6.63
C LYS A 272 -11.98 -16.99 7.52
N ALA A 273 -12.60 -15.85 7.25
CA ALA A 273 -13.79 -15.35 7.91
C ALA A 273 -14.93 -16.37 7.87
N LYS A 274 -15.17 -17.02 6.73
CA LYS A 274 -16.16 -18.10 6.63
C LYS A 274 -15.90 -19.23 7.62
N THR A 275 -14.65 -19.70 7.72
CA THR A 275 -14.30 -20.75 8.70
C THR A 275 -14.41 -20.29 10.15
N ILE A 276 -14.29 -18.99 10.42
CA ILE A 276 -14.53 -18.40 11.73
C ILE A 276 -16.02 -18.42 12.04
N VAL A 277 -16.85 -17.93 11.11
CA VAL A 277 -18.31 -17.90 11.22
C VAL A 277 -18.86 -19.29 11.46
N ASP A 278 -18.44 -20.30 10.68
CA ASP A 278 -18.89 -21.69 10.86
C ASP A 278 -18.54 -22.24 12.26
N ARG A 279 -17.41 -21.82 12.85
CA ARG A 279 -17.01 -22.21 14.21
C ARG A 279 -17.79 -21.46 15.28
N LEU A 280 -18.08 -20.18 15.05
CA LEU A 280 -18.89 -19.34 15.95
C LEU A 280 -20.34 -19.81 15.98
N GLN A 281 -20.91 -20.12 14.82
CA GLN A 281 -22.27 -20.62 14.71
C GLN A 281 -22.48 -21.94 15.48
N LYS A 282 -21.50 -22.85 15.46
CA LYS A 282 -21.52 -24.09 16.27
C LYS A 282 -21.56 -23.83 17.78
N LYS A 283 -21.15 -22.64 18.22
CA LYS A 283 -21.18 -22.19 19.62
C LYS A 283 -22.42 -21.33 19.92
N SER A 284 -23.33 -21.19 18.96
CA SER A 284 -24.50 -20.30 19.01
C SER A 284 -24.15 -18.81 19.08
N TRP A 285 -23.05 -18.40 18.41
CA TRP A 285 -22.68 -17.01 18.22
C TRP A 285 -23.07 -16.62 16.80
N ASP A 286 -24.08 -15.77 16.65
CA ASP A 286 -24.55 -15.32 15.34
C ASP A 286 -23.72 -14.12 14.87
N VAL A 287 -22.96 -14.35 13.80
CA VAL A 287 -22.18 -13.32 13.10
C VAL A 287 -22.46 -13.37 11.60
N SER A 288 -23.58 -13.97 11.20
CA SER A 288 -23.92 -14.19 9.79
C SER A 288 -24.15 -12.87 9.04
N THR A 289 -24.77 -11.88 9.68
CA THR A 289 -24.95 -10.53 9.10
C THR A 289 -23.61 -9.85 8.84
N LEU A 290 -22.71 -9.81 9.82
CA LEU A 290 -21.39 -9.19 9.69
C LEU A 290 -20.55 -9.85 8.57
N TYR A 291 -20.67 -11.18 8.41
CA TYR A 291 -20.02 -11.89 7.31
C TYR A 291 -20.62 -11.52 5.94
N SER A 292 -21.95 -11.44 5.84
CA SER A 292 -22.64 -10.99 4.62
C SER A 292 -22.24 -9.57 4.24
N ASP A 293 -22.13 -8.67 5.22
CA ASP A 293 -21.70 -7.29 5.01
C ASP A 293 -20.24 -7.20 4.57
N PHE A 294 -19.38 -8.09 5.07
CA PHE A 294 -17.99 -8.21 4.64
C PHE A 294 -17.88 -8.72 3.20
N GLU A 295 -18.67 -9.73 2.84
CA GLU A 295 -18.75 -10.26 1.47
C GLU A 295 -19.26 -9.20 0.49
N SER A 296 -20.34 -8.49 0.85
CA SER A 296 -20.94 -7.43 0.05
C SER A 296 -19.98 -6.26 -0.18
N SER A 297 -19.26 -5.80 0.86
CA SER A 297 -18.26 -4.74 0.69
C SER A 297 -17.13 -5.13 -0.26
N ILE A 298 -16.65 -6.39 -0.22
CA ILE A 298 -15.64 -6.88 -1.17
C ILE A 298 -16.19 -6.92 -2.60
N ALA A 299 -17.46 -7.31 -2.78
CA ALA A 299 -18.11 -7.28 -4.08
C ALA A 299 -18.23 -5.84 -4.63
N SER A 300 -18.58 -4.87 -3.78
CA SER A 300 -18.60 -3.44 -4.12
C SER A 300 -17.23 -2.94 -4.58
N LEU A 301 -16.14 -3.27 -3.86
CA LEU A 301 -14.78 -2.89 -4.27
C LEU A 301 -14.38 -3.47 -5.65
N LYS A 302 -14.84 -4.68 -5.98
CA LYS A 302 -14.61 -5.27 -7.31
C LYS A 302 -15.34 -4.46 -8.39
N ALA A 303 -16.60 -4.09 -8.12
CA ALA A 303 -17.37 -3.27 -9.05
C ALA A 303 -16.71 -1.90 -9.27
N VAL A 304 -16.23 -1.23 -8.22
CA VAL A 304 -15.49 0.04 -8.32
C VAL A 304 -14.21 -0.12 -9.15
N ARG A 305 -13.45 -1.20 -8.93
CA ARG A 305 -12.25 -1.51 -9.71
C ARG A 305 -12.60 -1.66 -11.20
N ASP A 306 -13.66 -2.38 -11.53
CA ASP A 306 -14.06 -2.60 -12.92
C ASP A 306 -14.63 -1.32 -13.57
N GLU A 307 -15.35 -0.50 -12.81
CA GLU A 307 -15.80 0.84 -13.22
C GLU A 307 -14.61 1.76 -13.53
N ALA A 308 -13.58 1.77 -12.67
CA ALA A 308 -12.38 2.56 -12.89
C ALA A 308 -11.58 2.07 -14.13
N VAL A 309 -11.49 0.76 -14.35
CA VAL A 309 -10.90 0.20 -15.59
C VAL A 309 -11.69 0.63 -16.82
N ALA A 310 -13.02 0.64 -16.75
CA ALA A 310 -13.88 1.11 -17.84
C ALA A 310 -13.70 2.62 -18.09
N ALA A 311 -13.57 3.44 -17.04
CA ALA A 311 -13.31 4.87 -17.15
C ALA A 311 -11.98 5.16 -17.85
N VAL A 312 -10.89 4.45 -17.49
CA VAL A 312 -9.61 4.57 -18.22
C VAL A 312 -9.72 4.14 -19.68
N ALA A 313 -10.45 3.06 -19.97
CA ALA A 313 -10.68 2.62 -21.35
C ALA A 313 -11.46 3.66 -22.18
N ALA A 314 -12.33 4.44 -21.53
CA ALA A 314 -13.08 5.55 -22.12
C ALA A 314 -12.29 6.87 -22.19
N GLY A 315 -11.03 6.89 -21.77
CA GLY A 315 -10.19 8.10 -21.74
C GLY A 315 -10.48 9.04 -20.56
N LYS A 316 -11.30 8.64 -19.59
CA LYS A 316 -11.65 9.41 -18.40
C LYS A 316 -10.78 9.00 -17.21
N VAL A 317 -9.51 9.40 -17.27
CA VAL A 317 -8.48 8.93 -16.33
C VAL A 317 -8.67 9.53 -14.95
N GLU A 318 -8.98 10.82 -14.89
CA GLU A 318 -9.21 11.54 -13.63
C GLU A 318 -10.37 10.90 -12.86
N ASP A 319 -11.53 10.70 -13.51
CA ASP A 319 -12.68 9.98 -12.94
C ASP A 319 -12.29 8.59 -12.38
N ALA A 320 -11.41 7.86 -13.09
CA ALA A 320 -10.96 6.55 -12.62
C ALA A 320 -10.13 6.62 -11.33
N PHE A 321 -9.26 7.62 -11.20
CA PHE A 321 -8.47 7.82 -9.99
C PHE A 321 -9.34 8.32 -8.83
N THR A 322 -10.26 9.25 -9.08
CA THR A 322 -11.24 9.70 -8.07
C THR A 322 -12.12 8.55 -7.58
N LEU A 323 -12.61 7.69 -8.48
CA LEU A 323 -13.36 6.48 -8.11
C LEU A 323 -12.54 5.56 -7.19
N LEU A 324 -11.25 5.37 -7.47
CA LEU A 324 -10.40 4.56 -6.61
C LEU A 324 -10.12 5.24 -5.27
N GLU A 325 -9.82 6.53 -5.24
CA GLU A 325 -9.54 7.27 -4.01
C GLU A 325 -10.74 7.27 -3.07
N ASP A 326 -11.89 7.74 -3.56
CA ASP A 326 -13.07 7.94 -2.74
C ASP A 326 -13.76 6.61 -2.39
N LYS A 327 -14.01 5.77 -3.40
CA LYS A 327 -14.84 4.56 -3.21
C LYS A 327 -14.01 3.34 -2.90
N PHE A 328 -12.83 3.17 -3.51
CA PHE A 328 -12.04 1.95 -3.28
C PHE A 328 -11.22 2.02 -2.00
N PHE A 329 -10.41 3.07 -1.82
CA PHE A 329 -9.57 3.21 -0.64
C PHE A 329 -10.36 3.64 0.59
N GLY A 330 -11.34 4.53 0.44
CA GLY A 330 -12.29 4.87 1.51
C GLY A 330 -13.01 3.64 2.08
N ALA A 331 -13.67 2.84 1.24
CA ALA A 331 -14.40 1.66 1.70
C ALA A 331 -13.50 0.47 2.10
N SER A 332 -12.19 0.51 1.81
CA SER A 332 -11.24 -0.53 2.24
C SER A 332 -11.04 -0.53 3.76
N GLU A 333 -11.16 0.62 4.41
CA GLU A 333 -11.06 0.73 5.87
C GLU A 333 -12.20 -0.03 6.57
N ASP A 334 -13.43 0.14 6.10
CA ASP A 334 -14.62 -0.57 6.61
C ASP A 334 -14.45 -2.11 6.51
N ILE A 335 -13.85 -2.59 5.42
CA ILE A 335 -13.57 -4.02 5.22
C ILE A 335 -12.56 -4.53 6.25
N MET A 336 -11.50 -3.76 6.52
CA MET A 336 -10.51 -4.10 7.55
C MET A 336 -11.12 -4.09 8.95
N GLU A 337 -12.02 -3.15 9.24
CA GLU A 337 -12.76 -3.11 10.50
C GLU A 337 -13.65 -4.34 10.68
N LYS A 338 -14.48 -4.67 9.69
CA LYS A 338 -15.33 -5.89 9.72
C LYS A 338 -14.49 -7.16 9.92
N GLN A 339 -13.33 -7.25 9.26
CA GLN A 339 -12.39 -8.35 9.46
C GLN A 339 -11.86 -8.38 10.90
N ARG A 340 -11.47 -7.23 11.47
CA ARG A 340 -11.00 -7.13 12.86
C ARG A 340 -12.08 -7.56 13.85
N ILE A 341 -13.32 -7.11 13.66
CA ILE A 341 -14.46 -7.51 14.51
C ILE A 341 -14.64 -9.03 14.47
N LEU A 342 -14.63 -9.65 13.28
CA LEU A 342 -14.72 -11.12 13.15
C LEU A 342 -13.57 -11.86 13.88
N GLN A 343 -12.35 -11.34 13.81
CA GLN A 343 -11.21 -11.91 14.55
C GLN A 343 -11.38 -11.77 16.07
N THR A 344 -11.86 -10.62 16.54
CA THR A 344 -12.19 -10.39 17.96
C THR A 344 -13.26 -11.37 18.42
N MET A 345 -14.34 -11.55 17.66
CA MET A 345 -15.40 -12.53 17.97
C MET A 345 -14.85 -13.95 18.07
N ASN A 346 -13.94 -14.34 17.17
CA ASN A 346 -13.27 -15.65 17.25
C ASN A 346 -12.44 -15.79 18.53
N SER A 347 -11.69 -14.76 18.93
CA SER A 347 -10.91 -14.74 20.19
C SER A 347 -11.83 -14.81 21.41
N MET A 348 -12.93 -14.07 21.42
CA MET A 348 -13.93 -14.11 22.48
C MET A 348 -14.58 -15.49 22.62
N SER A 349 -14.77 -16.21 21.51
CA SER A 349 -15.26 -17.59 21.56
C SER A 349 -14.27 -18.56 22.23
N LYS A 350 -12.95 -18.31 22.11
CA LYS A 350 -11.92 -19.09 22.80
C LYS A 350 -11.86 -18.73 24.27
N PHE A 351 -12.00 -17.43 24.56
CA PHE A 351 -12.12 -16.92 25.92
C PHE A 351 -13.30 -17.60 26.64
N ALA A 352 -14.49 -17.71 26.03
CA ALA A 352 -15.62 -18.42 26.63
C ALA A 352 -15.31 -19.89 26.99
N ASP A 353 -14.54 -20.59 26.14
CA ASP A 353 -14.10 -21.97 26.43
C ASP A 353 -13.08 -22.02 27.59
N GLN A 354 -12.13 -21.07 27.62
CA GLN A 354 -11.13 -20.95 28.68
C GLN A 354 -11.78 -20.59 30.02
N PHE A 355 -12.72 -19.64 30.00
CA PHE A 355 -13.51 -19.22 31.14
C PHE A 355 -14.27 -20.39 31.75
N LYS A 356 -14.96 -21.19 30.92
CA LYS A 356 -15.65 -22.41 31.36
C LYS A 356 -14.70 -23.43 32.00
N ARG A 357 -13.47 -23.58 31.47
CA ARG A 357 -12.45 -24.46 32.08
C ARG A 357 -11.95 -23.89 33.41
N GLY A 358 -11.70 -22.58 33.49
CA GLY A 358 -11.29 -21.88 34.71
C GLY A 358 -12.33 -22.03 35.81
N SER A 359 -13.61 -21.81 35.51
CA SER A 359 -14.72 -22.00 36.46
C SER A 359 -14.77 -23.45 37.02
N LYS A 360 -14.53 -24.46 36.18
CA LYS A 360 -14.42 -25.86 36.64
C LYS A 360 -13.19 -26.12 37.50
N GLU A 361 -12.11 -25.39 37.30
CA GLU A 361 -10.91 -25.50 38.14
C GLU A 361 -11.17 -24.87 39.51
N MET A 362 -11.83 -23.72 39.56
CA MET A 362 -12.32 -23.11 40.80
C MET A 362 -13.18 -24.09 41.61
N ASP A 363 -14.08 -24.83 40.95
CA ASP A 363 -14.88 -25.89 41.57
C ASP A 363 -14.04 -27.01 42.20
N LYS A 364 -12.98 -27.45 41.51
CA LYS A 364 -12.08 -28.48 42.05
C LYS A 364 -11.34 -27.98 43.28
N ILE A 365 -10.84 -26.74 43.25
CA ILE A 365 -10.14 -26.12 44.38
C ILE A 365 -11.07 -26.05 45.60
N ILE A 366 -12.29 -25.53 45.43
CA ILE A 366 -13.30 -25.48 46.50
C ILE A 366 -13.59 -26.90 47.02
N THR A 367 -13.76 -27.88 46.14
CA THR A 367 -14.00 -29.28 46.54
C THR A 367 -12.82 -29.86 47.33
N GLN A 368 -11.58 -29.55 46.95
CA GLN A 368 -10.37 -29.99 47.67
C GLN A 368 -10.28 -29.34 49.06
N LEU A 369 -10.55 -28.05 49.18
CA LEU A 369 -10.57 -27.33 50.46
C LEU A 369 -11.68 -27.84 51.38
N LYS A 370 -12.89 -28.10 50.85
CA LYS A 370 -13.99 -28.72 51.60
C LYS A 370 -13.63 -30.13 52.10
N ARG A 371 -12.92 -30.93 51.30
CA ARG A 371 -12.41 -32.25 51.74
C ARG A 371 -11.39 -32.12 52.89
N LYS A 372 -10.60 -31.05 52.90
CA LYS A 372 -9.72 -30.68 54.02
C LYS A 372 -10.46 -30.02 55.19
N LYS A 373 -11.78 -29.87 55.12
CA LYS A 373 -12.64 -29.20 56.12
C LYS A 373 -12.28 -27.74 56.39
N ILE A 374 -11.76 -27.04 55.38
CA ILE A 374 -11.48 -25.60 55.42
C ILE A 374 -12.75 -24.85 54.99
N ASP A 375 -13.06 -23.72 55.64
CA ASP A 375 -14.19 -22.86 55.24
C ASP A 375 -13.94 -22.29 53.84
N THR A 376 -14.95 -22.38 52.97
CA THR A 376 -14.87 -21.99 51.56
C THR A 376 -15.93 -20.97 51.17
N THR A 377 -16.64 -20.39 52.15
CA THR A 377 -17.77 -19.47 51.91
C THR A 377 -17.35 -18.25 51.07
N GLU A 378 -16.21 -17.63 51.38
CA GLU A 378 -15.68 -16.48 50.62
C GLU A 378 -15.32 -16.86 49.17
N LEU A 379 -14.68 -18.02 48.96
CA LEU A 379 -14.36 -18.51 47.62
C LEU A 379 -15.60 -18.79 46.77
N GLU A 380 -16.67 -19.30 47.38
CA GLU A 380 -17.94 -19.51 46.68
C GLU A 380 -18.57 -18.19 46.24
N GLN A 381 -18.46 -17.14 47.06
CA GLN A 381 -18.93 -15.79 46.72
C GLN A 381 -18.08 -15.19 45.58
N LEU A 382 -16.75 -15.22 45.68
CA LEU A 382 -15.85 -14.72 44.63
C LEU A 382 -16.07 -15.48 43.31
N LYS A 383 -16.21 -16.81 43.37
CA LYS A 383 -16.56 -17.62 42.20
C LYS A 383 -17.90 -17.18 41.58
N ALA A 384 -18.91 -16.87 42.39
CA ALA A 384 -20.19 -16.39 41.89
C ALA A 384 -20.04 -15.04 41.17
N THR A 385 -19.25 -14.12 41.71
CA THR A 385 -18.93 -12.83 41.06
C THR A 385 -18.20 -13.04 39.73
N VAL A 386 -17.16 -13.90 39.71
CA VAL A 386 -16.45 -14.28 38.49
C VAL A 386 -17.41 -14.85 37.43
N ILE A 387 -18.31 -15.76 37.82
CA ILE A 387 -19.32 -16.33 36.92
C ILE A 387 -20.26 -15.26 36.38
N ALA A 388 -20.75 -14.37 37.24
CA ALA A 388 -21.65 -13.30 36.84
C ALA A 388 -20.97 -12.36 35.83
N ASN A 389 -19.75 -11.90 36.11
CA ASN A 389 -19.01 -11.02 35.19
C ASN A 389 -18.61 -11.75 33.89
N GLY A 390 -18.28 -13.03 33.94
CA GLY A 390 -18.02 -13.83 32.74
C GLY A 390 -19.26 -14.03 31.85
N GLU A 391 -20.45 -14.19 32.43
CA GLU A 391 -21.69 -14.22 31.66
C GLU A 391 -22.05 -12.83 31.11
N LYS A 392 -21.79 -11.72 31.84
CA LYS A 392 -21.93 -10.36 31.28
C LYS A 392 -21.05 -10.15 30.05
N VAL A 393 -19.78 -10.56 30.09
CA VAL A 393 -18.88 -10.49 28.92
C VAL A 393 -19.49 -11.25 27.72
N LYS A 394 -20.03 -12.45 27.97
CA LYS A 394 -20.64 -13.28 26.93
C LYS A 394 -21.93 -12.69 26.38
N GLU A 395 -22.73 -12.02 27.21
CA GLU A 395 -23.93 -11.30 26.79
C GLU A 395 -23.58 -10.07 25.95
N LEU A 396 -22.63 -9.25 26.40
CA LEU A 396 -22.15 -8.08 25.66
C LEU A 396 -21.69 -8.48 24.26
N VAL A 397 -20.86 -9.52 24.15
CA VAL A 397 -20.30 -9.93 22.86
C VAL A 397 -21.34 -10.54 21.91
N LYS A 398 -22.50 -11.00 22.42
CA LYS A 398 -23.60 -11.45 21.56
C LYS A 398 -24.39 -10.29 20.94
N THR A 399 -24.23 -9.07 21.44
CA THR A 399 -24.90 -7.92 20.84
C THR A 399 -24.18 -7.51 19.54
N PRO A 400 -24.92 -7.30 18.43
CA PRO A 400 -24.32 -7.03 17.12
C PRO A 400 -23.53 -5.71 17.07
N ASN A 401 -23.80 -4.78 17.98
CA ASN A 401 -23.09 -3.51 18.14
C ASN A 401 -22.54 -3.40 19.56
N PHE A 402 -21.75 -4.38 20.00
CA PHE A 402 -21.21 -4.35 21.35
C PHE A 402 -20.26 -3.18 21.52
N ASP A 403 -20.42 -2.46 22.63
CA ASP A 403 -19.53 -1.38 23.01
C ASP A 403 -18.18 -1.94 23.47
N VAL A 404 -17.13 -1.58 22.73
CA VAL A 404 -15.76 -2.02 23.00
C VAL A 404 -15.26 -1.52 24.36
N GLU A 405 -15.64 -0.30 24.78
CA GLU A 405 -15.20 0.27 26.05
C GLU A 405 -15.82 -0.48 27.22
N THR A 406 -17.14 -0.68 27.19
CA THR A 406 -17.86 -1.50 28.18
C THR A 406 -17.32 -2.93 28.25
N LEU A 407 -16.98 -3.55 27.11
CA LEU A 407 -16.38 -4.88 27.08
C LEU A 407 -15.02 -4.90 27.79
N MET A 408 -14.16 -3.91 27.55
CA MET A 408 -12.82 -3.83 28.16
C MET A 408 -12.90 -3.62 29.67
N ILE A 409 -13.81 -2.77 30.15
CA ILE A 409 -14.06 -2.58 31.59
C ILE A 409 -14.51 -3.89 32.23
N THR A 410 -15.50 -4.56 31.63
CA THR A 410 -16.04 -5.83 32.18
C THR A 410 -14.98 -6.94 32.17
N LEU A 411 -14.10 -6.98 31.17
CA LEU A 411 -12.97 -7.91 31.12
C LEU A 411 -11.93 -7.63 32.22
N GLN A 412 -11.68 -6.35 32.52
CA GLN A 412 -10.77 -5.97 33.60
C GLN A 412 -11.34 -6.34 34.97
N ASP A 413 -12.62 -6.05 35.22
CA ASP A 413 -13.32 -6.46 36.46
C ASP A 413 -13.26 -7.98 36.65
N LEU A 414 -13.51 -8.73 35.58
CA LEU A 414 -13.43 -10.19 35.62
C LEU A 414 -12.02 -10.70 35.95
N GLU A 415 -10.98 -10.08 35.42
CA GLU A 415 -9.60 -10.46 35.71
C GLU A 415 -9.24 -10.14 37.16
N ASN A 416 -9.68 -9.00 37.69
CA ASN A 416 -9.52 -8.64 39.10
C ASN A 416 -10.19 -9.68 40.00
N ASP A 417 -11.46 -10.02 39.75
CA ASP A 417 -12.19 -11.04 40.52
C ASP A 417 -11.49 -12.41 40.48
N ARG A 418 -10.91 -12.76 39.33
CA ARG A 418 -10.16 -14.02 39.16
C ARG A 418 -8.87 -14.01 39.99
N GLN A 419 -8.16 -12.89 40.02
CA GLN A 419 -6.96 -12.74 40.84
C GLN A 419 -7.29 -12.79 42.33
N GLU A 420 -8.36 -12.13 42.76
CA GLU A 420 -8.86 -12.19 44.14
C GLU A 420 -9.23 -13.63 44.54
N PHE A 421 -9.95 -14.36 43.68
CA PHE A 421 -10.26 -15.76 43.91
C PHE A 421 -8.99 -16.60 44.09
N MET A 422 -8.00 -16.44 43.20
CA MET A 422 -6.76 -17.22 43.26
C MET A 422 -5.93 -16.87 44.51
N ALA A 423 -5.85 -15.60 44.89
CA ALA A 423 -5.17 -15.14 46.09
C ALA A 423 -5.84 -15.70 47.36
N ALA A 424 -7.16 -15.62 47.47
CA ALA A 424 -7.92 -16.19 48.58
C ALA A 424 -7.76 -17.71 48.64
N ALA A 425 -7.76 -18.39 47.49
CA ALA A 425 -7.59 -19.83 47.42
C ALA A 425 -6.19 -20.26 47.88
N GLN A 426 -5.15 -19.52 47.48
CA GLN A 426 -3.77 -19.76 47.88
C GLN A 426 -3.57 -19.53 49.39
N ALA A 427 -4.15 -18.46 49.94
CA ALA A 427 -4.14 -18.19 51.37
C ALA A 427 -4.81 -19.34 52.17
N LEU A 428 -5.95 -19.84 51.72
CA LEU A 428 -6.68 -20.95 52.36
C LEU A 428 -6.02 -22.30 52.17
N MET A 429 -5.37 -22.55 51.03
CA MET A 429 -4.61 -23.79 50.82
C MET A 429 -3.44 -23.91 51.78
N GLY A 430 -3.05 -22.80 52.43
CA GLY A 430 -1.88 -22.74 53.26
C GLY A 430 -0.71 -23.15 52.39
N GLU A 431 -0.32 -22.28 51.46
CA GLU A 431 1.04 -22.35 50.96
C GLU A 431 1.95 -22.11 52.17
N SER A 432 2.19 -23.19 52.92
CA SER A 432 3.34 -23.28 53.77
C SER A 432 4.49 -22.95 52.83
N ASP A 433 5.21 -21.87 53.11
CA ASP A 433 6.53 -21.57 52.56
C ASP A 433 7.55 -22.72 52.72
N GLN A 434 7.10 -23.90 53.19
CA GLN A 434 7.77 -25.19 53.00
C GLN A 434 7.96 -25.45 51.52
N MET A 435 9.06 -24.87 51.04
CA MET A 435 9.64 -25.18 49.77
C MET A 435 9.82 -26.70 49.67
N PRO A 436 9.79 -27.31 48.48
CA PRO A 436 9.73 -28.76 48.32
C PRO A 436 10.82 -29.55 49.07
N TRP A 437 11.91 -28.89 49.45
CA TRP A 437 13.01 -29.44 50.24
C TRP A 437 12.82 -29.40 51.77
N GLU A 438 11.85 -28.65 52.29
CA GLU A 438 11.53 -28.50 53.71
C GLU A 438 10.51 -29.51 54.22
N GLN A 439 10.16 -30.53 53.44
CA GLN A 439 9.45 -31.70 53.95
C GLN A 439 10.46 -32.76 54.44
N PRO A 440 10.85 -32.76 55.74
CA PRO A 440 11.70 -33.80 56.31
C PRO A 440 10.93 -35.12 56.33
N GLY A 441 11.04 -35.91 55.25
CA GLY A 441 10.42 -37.24 55.21
C GLY A 441 10.09 -37.78 53.82
N ASN A 442 10.11 -36.98 52.76
CA ASN A 442 9.88 -37.47 51.39
C ASN A 442 11.16 -37.53 50.55
N THR A 443 12.29 -37.84 51.18
CA THR A 443 13.47 -38.37 50.47
C THR A 443 13.25 -39.84 50.15
N LYS A 444 12.22 -40.17 49.36
CA LYS A 444 12.39 -41.30 48.45
C LYS A 444 13.34 -40.79 47.38
N SER A 445 14.63 -40.83 47.70
CA SER A 445 15.67 -40.79 46.70
C SER A 445 15.32 -41.88 45.71
N ASN A 446 14.72 -41.49 44.58
CA ASN A 446 14.99 -42.18 43.34
C ASN A 446 16.50 -42.13 43.25
N THR A 447 17.13 -43.22 43.68
CA THR A 447 18.53 -43.49 43.46
C THR A 447 18.71 -43.19 41.98
N PHE A 448 19.35 -42.06 41.68
CA PHE A 448 19.76 -41.74 40.33
C PHE A 448 20.73 -42.86 40.00
N ALA A 449 20.22 -43.92 39.37
CA ALA A 449 21.02 -45.01 38.87
C ALA A 449 21.89 -44.35 37.80
N VAL A 450 23.09 -43.93 38.20
CA VAL A 450 24.13 -43.51 37.28
C VAL A 450 24.26 -44.66 36.30
N PRO A 451 23.96 -44.45 35.00
CA PRO A 451 24.13 -45.51 34.02
C PRO A 451 25.60 -45.92 34.06
N SER A 452 25.88 -47.17 34.42
CA SER A 452 27.20 -47.72 34.22
C SER A 452 27.47 -47.71 32.72
N PHE A 453 28.32 -46.79 32.26
CA PHE A 453 28.84 -46.83 30.91
C PHE A 453 29.69 -48.09 30.78
N ASN A 454 29.10 -49.12 30.18
CA ASN A 454 29.78 -50.36 29.86
C ASN A 454 30.69 -50.08 28.66
N ASN A 455 31.93 -49.69 28.95
CA ASN A 455 32.93 -49.30 27.97
C ASN A 455 33.60 -50.57 27.40
N SER A 456 32.85 -51.33 26.61
CA SER A 456 33.33 -52.57 25.99
C SER A 456 32.82 -52.71 24.57
N GLN A 457 33.15 -51.75 23.70
CA GLN A 457 33.42 -51.94 22.28
C GLN A 457 34.19 -50.73 21.75
N LEU A 458 35.51 -50.83 21.76
CA LEU A 458 36.43 -50.25 20.77
C LEU A 458 37.72 -51.07 20.79
#